data_AF-A0A956WJN9-F1
#
_entry.id   AF-A0A956WJN9-F1
#
_cell.length_a   1.000
_cell.length_b   1.000
_cell.length_c   1.000
_cell.angle_alpha   90.00
_cell.angle_beta   90.00
_cell.angle_gamma   90.00
#
_symmetry.space_group_name_H-M   'P 1'
#
loop_
_entity.id
_entity.type
_entity.pdbx_description
1 polymer ?
#
loop_
_entity_poly.entity_id
_entity_poly.type
_entity_poly.pdbx_seq_one_letter_code
_entity_poly.pdbx_strand_id
1 'polypeptide(L)'
;RASGAGGQHVNKTSSAVRLTHIPTGIVVTCQNERSQMQNRETAMKILRARLLEKKLNEEADERSRLKGDHTAAGFGNRIRSYVLHPYTQVTDHRTDTSVGDIQSVLDGGIDPFIDAYLHQQLTRTSAS
;
A
#
# COMPACT_ATOMS: atom_id res chain seq x y z
N ARG A 1 -15.69 30.65 -15.84
CA ARG A 1 -15.32 31.88 -16.58
C ARG A 1 -14.06 32.42 -15.92
N ALA A 2 -13.03 32.77 -16.70
CA ALA A 2 -11.74 33.23 -16.18
C ALA A 2 -11.87 34.66 -15.63
N SER A 3 -11.39 34.90 -14.41
CA SER A 3 -11.57 36.14 -13.64
C SER A 3 -10.29 36.98 -13.57
N GLY A 4 -9.65 37.21 -14.72
CA GLY A 4 -8.40 37.99 -14.80
C GLY A 4 -8.57 39.26 -15.63
N ALA A 5 -7.92 40.35 -15.19
CA ALA A 5 -7.85 41.63 -15.90
C ALA A 5 -6.95 41.50 -17.15
N GLY A 6 -7.44 40.84 -18.19
CA GLY A 6 -6.76 40.69 -19.48
C GLY A 6 -7.56 41.40 -20.57
N GLY A 7 -6.86 42.16 -21.42
CA GLY A 7 -7.44 42.99 -22.48
C GLY A 7 -8.41 42.26 -23.42
N GLN A 8 -9.11 43.03 -24.26
CA GLN A 8 -10.26 42.65 -25.10
C GLN A 8 -10.16 41.29 -25.83
N HIS A 9 -8.95 40.78 -26.06
CA HIS A 9 -8.68 39.48 -26.69
C HIS A 9 -8.94 38.27 -25.78
N VAL A 10 -8.82 38.40 -24.45
CA VAL A 10 -9.05 37.32 -23.46
C VAL A 10 -10.55 37.01 -23.31
N ASN A 11 -11.41 38.00 -23.55
CA ASN A 11 -12.85 37.87 -23.39
C ASN A 11 -13.57 37.31 -24.63
N LYS A 12 -12.95 37.32 -25.82
CA LYS A 12 -13.56 36.82 -27.07
C LYS A 12 -13.34 35.33 -27.32
N THR A 13 -12.26 34.75 -26.81
CA THR A 13 -11.90 33.34 -27.07
C THR A 13 -11.67 32.59 -25.77
N SER A 14 -12.55 31.65 -25.42
CA SER A 14 -12.40 30.83 -24.20
C SER A 14 -11.41 29.69 -24.44
N SER A 15 -10.13 29.87 -24.09
CA SER A 15 -9.11 28.81 -24.19
C SER A 15 -9.02 27.91 -22.96
N ALA A 16 -9.58 28.30 -21.82
CA ALA A 16 -9.51 27.56 -20.56
C ALA A 16 -10.25 26.21 -20.64
N VAL A 17 -9.62 25.15 -20.15
CA VAL A 17 -10.16 23.78 -20.12
C VAL A 17 -10.30 23.30 -18.68
N ARG A 18 -11.43 22.64 -18.38
CA ARG A 18 -11.66 21.91 -17.13
C ARG A 18 -12.01 20.46 -17.49
N LEU A 19 -11.23 19.52 -16.97
CA LEU A 19 -11.47 18.08 -17.09
C LEU A 19 -11.88 17.53 -15.74
N THR A 20 -12.88 16.64 -15.74
CA THR A 20 -13.32 15.91 -14.54
C THR A 20 -13.28 14.43 -14.86
N HIS A 21 -12.55 13.66 -14.07
CA HIS A 21 -12.60 12.21 -14.13
C HIS A 21 -13.76 11.71 -13.28
N ILE A 22 -14.86 11.32 -13.93
CA ILE A 22 -16.13 10.97 -13.29
C ILE A 22 -15.96 9.88 -12.21
N PRO A 23 -15.23 8.77 -12.46
CA PRO A 23 -15.12 7.69 -11.46
C PRO A 23 -14.37 8.08 -10.18
N THR A 24 -13.40 8.98 -10.24
CA THR A 24 -12.57 9.35 -9.07
C THR A 24 -12.88 10.74 -8.53
N GLY A 25 -13.72 11.52 -9.22
CA GLY A 25 -13.99 12.92 -8.88
C GLY A 25 -12.83 13.89 -9.09
N ILE A 26 -11.68 13.44 -9.62
CA ILE A 26 -10.51 14.32 -9.81
C ILE A 26 -10.81 15.38 -10.87
N VAL A 27 -10.68 16.65 -10.48
CA VAL A 27 -10.84 17.79 -11.38
C VAL A 27 -9.47 18.42 -11.66
N VAL A 28 -9.21 18.71 -12.94
CA VAL A 28 -8.03 19.43 -13.42
C VAL A 28 -8.45 20.60 -14.29
N THR A 29 -7.85 21.75 -14.07
CA THR A 29 -8.08 22.97 -14.85
C THR A 29 -6.78 23.46 -15.46
N CYS A 30 -6.81 23.88 -16.72
CA CYS A 30 -5.65 24.46 -17.41
C CYS A 30 -6.09 25.67 -18.24
N GLN A 31 -5.35 26.77 -18.11
CA GLN A 31 -5.61 28.04 -18.81
C GLN A 31 -4.31 28.74 -19.25
N ASN A 32 -3.20 28.01 -19.26
CA ASN A 32 -1.87 28.60 -19.40
C ASN A 32 -1.62 29.07 -20.83
N GLU A 33 -2.18 28.36 -21.81
CA GLU A 33 -1.98 28.60 -23.23
C GLU A 33 -3.13 29.38 -23.86
N ARG A 34 -2.81 30.07 -24.97
CA ARG A 34 -3.81 30.72 -25.82
C ARG A 34 -4.65 29.70 -26.60
N SER A 35 -4.11 28.51 -26.86
CA SER A 35 -4.80 27.43 -27.58
C SER A 35 -5.58 26.52 -26.63
N GLN A 36 -6.86 26.30 -26.92
CA GLN A 36 -7.70 25.34 -26.20
C GLN A 36 -7.15 23.91 -26.31
N MET A 37 -6.62 23.51 -27.48
CA MET A 37 -6.07 22.17 -27.69
C MET A 37 -4.85 21.92 -26.80
N GLN A 38 -3.93 22.89 -26.72
CA GLN A 38 -2.75 22.78 -25.86
C GLN A 38 -3.13 22.74 -24.37
N ASN A 39 -4.12 23.54 -23.96
CA ASN A 39 -4.65 23.47 -22.60
C ASN A 39 -5.30 22.11 -22.31
N ARG A 40 -5.98 21.50 -23.29
CA ARG A 40 -6.58 20.16 -23.16
C ARG A 40 -5.52 19.07 -23.03
N GLU A 41 -4.48 19.10 -23.85
CA GLU A 41 -3.38 18.14 -23.75
C GLU A 41 -2.65 18.24 -22.41
N THR A 42 -2.34 19.46 -21.97
CA THR A 42 -1.70 19.71 -20.67
C THR A 42 -2.58 19.24 -19.52
N ALA A 43 -3.88 19.58 -19.53
CA ALA A 43 -4.83 19.10 -18.53
C ALA A 43 -4.93 17.57 -18.51
N MET A 44 -4.86 16.90 -19.67
CA MET A 44 -4.89 15.45 -19.76
C MET A 44 -3.61 14.81 -19.19
N LYS A 45 -2.43 15.40 -19.43
CA LYS A 45 -1.16 14.94 -18.84
C LYS A 45 -1.22 15.01 -17.30
N ILE A 46 -1.68 16.14 -16.76
CA ILE A 46 -1.85 16.34 -15.31
C ILE A 46 -2.87 15.35 -14.75
N LEU A 47 -4.01 15.15 -15.43
CA LEU A 47 -5.04 14.22 -14.98
C LEU A 47 -4.51 12.79 -14.90
N ARG A 48 -3.76 12.33 -15.91
CA ARG A 48 -3.12 11.00 -15.90
C ARG A 48 -2.11 10.86 -14.76
N ALA A 49 -1.30 11.88 -14.51
CA ALA A 49 -0.34 11.85 -13.40
C ALA A 49 -1.04 11.71 -12.04
N ARG A 50 -2.11 12.48 -11.79
CA ARG A 50 -2.91 12.38 -10.56
C ARG A 50 -3.60 11.02 -10.40
N LEU A 51 -4.09 10.44 -11.50
CA LEU A 51 -4.68 9.10 -11.47
C LEU A 51 -3.66 8.02 -11.15
N LEU A 52 -2.44 8.14 -11.69
CA LEU A 52 -1.36 7.23 -11.38
C LEU A 52 -0.96 7.32 -9.91
N GLU A 53 -0.80 8.54 -9.39
CA GLU A 53 -0.49 8.78 -7.97
C GLU A 53 -1.56 8.18 -7.05
N LYS A 54 -2.86 8.40 -7.37
CA LYS A 54 -3.97 7.78 -6.62
C LYS A 54 -3.85 6.25 -6.59
N LYS A 55 -3.58 5.63 -7.75
CA LYS A 55 -3.45 4.17 -7.84
C LYS A 55 -2.24 3.65 -7.04
N LEU A 56 -1.11 4.32 -7.13
CA LEU A 56 0.09 3.94 -6.37
C LEU A 56 -0.13 4.03 -4.86
N ASN A 57 -0.85 5.07 -4.40
CA ASN A 57 -1.22 5.20 -2.99
C ASN A 57 -2.17 4.09 -2.56
N GLU A 58 -3.19 3.76 -3.37
CA GLU A 58 -4.11 2.65 -3.08
C GLU A 58 -3.36 1.30 -2.99
N GLU A 59 -2.44 1.02 -3.91
CA GLU A 59 -1.61 -0.19 -3.87
C GLU A 59 -0.66 -0.20 -2.66
N ALA A 60 -0.13 0.95 -2.26
CA ALA A 60 0.72 1.08 -1.09
C ALA A 60 -0.06 0.86 0.21
N ASP A 61 -1.27 1.41 0.30
CA ASP A 61 -2.18 1.25 1.45
C ASP A 61 -2.64 -0.20 1.58
N GLU A 62 -3.01 -0.84 0.46
CA GLU A 62 -3.36 -2.27 0.45
C GLU A 62 -2.18 -3.14 0.89
N ARG A 63 -0.98 -2.86 0.37
CA ARG A 63 0.25 -3.56 0.77
C ARG A 63 0.58 -3.36 2.24
N SER A 64 0.39 -2.15 2.75
CA SER A 64 0.57 -1.82 4.16
C SER A 64 -0.41 -2.59 5.04
N ARG A 65 -1.70 -2.63 4.65
CA ARG A 65 -2.74 -3.40 5.33
C ARG A 65 -2.42 -4.90 5.34
N LEU A 66 -1.96 -5.45 4.22
CA LEU A 66 -1.57 -6.86 4.12
C LEU A 66 -0.32 -7.19 4.94
N LYS A 67 0.65 -6.27 5.00
CA LYS A 67 1.85 -6.42 5.82
C LYS A 67 1.53 -6.45 7.31
N GLY A 68 0.42 -5.84 7.72
CA GLY A 68 -0.02 -5.76 9.12
C GLY A 68 0.79 -4.76 9.93
N ASP A 69 0.60 -4.78 11.25
CA ASP A 69 1.21 -3.82 12.16
C ASP A 69 2.75 -3.87 12.08
N HIS A 70 3.35 -2.68 11.98
CA HIS A 70 4.80 -2.56 11.95
C HIS A 70 5.39 -2.93 13.32
N THR A 71 5.85 -4.16 13.44
CA THR A 71 6.55 -4.61 14.64
C THR A 71 8.00 -4.13 14.57
N ALA A 72 8.35 -3.12 15.38
CA ALA A 72 9.71 -2.58 15.42
C ALA A 72 10.73 -3.68 15.75
N ALA A 73 11.80 -3.78 14.96
CA ALA A 73 12.88 -4.74 15.17
C ALA A 73 13.61 -4.44 16.49
N GLY A 74 13.23 -5.13 17.56
CA GLY A 74 13.80 -4.99 18.89
C GLY A 74 13.88 -6.34 19.59
N PHE A 75 14.73 -6.48 20.59
CA PHE A 75 15.04 -7.77 21.21
C PHE A 75 13.82 -8.57 21.74
N GLY A 76 12.70 -7.91 22.01
CA GLY A 76 11.47 -8.53 22.52
C GLY A 76 10.46 -9.00 21.47
N ASN A 77 10.68 -8.75 20.17
CA ASN A 77 9.66 -8.95 19.13
C ASN A 77 9.80 -10.26 18.34
N ARG A 78 10.63 -11.20 18.81
CA ARG A 78 10.88 -12.46 18.11
C ARG A 78 9.70 -13.43 18.25
N ILE A 79 9.23 -13.96 17.14
CA ILE A 79 8.18 -15.00 17.14
C ILE A 79 8.73 -16.40 17.43
N ARG A 80 10.03 -16.63 17.19
CA ARG A 80 10.65 -17.95 17.32
C ARG A 80 12.08 -17.84 17.79
N SER A 81 12.48 -18.74 18.68
CA SER A 81 13.86 -18.90 19.14
C SER A 81 14.45 -20.18 18.57
N TYR A 82 15.64 -20.07 17.98
CA TYR A 82 16.45 -21.19 17.51
C TYR A 82 17.70 -21.25 18.39
N VAL A 83 17.77 -22.25 19.25
CA VAL A 83 18.91 -22.46 20.16
C VAL A 83 19.69 -23.65 19.65
N LEU A 84 20.89 -23.43 19.12
CA LEU A 84 21.73 -24.51 18.56
C LEU A 84 22.67 -25.12 19.62
N HIS A 85 23.06 -24.33 20.63
CA HIS A 85 23.90 -24.76 21.74
C HIS A 85 23.48 -24.04 23.03
N PRO A 86 23.56 -24.69 24.21
CA PRO A 86 24.16 -26.01 24.47
C PRO A 86 23.22 -27.20 24.15
N TYR A 87 21.94 -26.95 23.96
CA TYR A 87 20.95 -27.92 23.48
C TYR A 87 20.37 -27.43 22.15
N THR A 88 19.84 -28.35 21.36
CA THR A 88 19.16 -28.05 20.10
C THR A 88 17.65 -27.99 20.33
N GLN A 89 17.07 -26.79 20.28
CA GLN A 89 15.62 -26.60 20.34
C GLN A 89 15.17 -25.39 19.52
N VAL A 90 14.05 -25.55 18.82
CA VAL A 90 13.29 -24.45 18.20
C VAL A 90 11.98 -24.28 18.96
N THR A 91 11.67 -23.07 19.40
CA THR A 91 10.43 -22.75 20.13
C THR A 91 9.72 -21.57 19.46
N ASP A 92 8.46 -21.75 19.05
CA ASP A 92 7.58 -20.67 18.57
C ASP A 92 6.82 -20.07 19.77
N HIS A 93 7.07 -18.79 20.08
CA HIS A 93 6.53 -18.10 21.26
C HIS A 93 5.07 -17.67 21.09
N ARG A 94 4.48 -17.87 19.92
CA ARG A 94 3.06 -17.55 19.67
C ARG A 94 2.16 -18.70 20.09
N THR A 95 2.63 -19.93 19.87
CA THR A 95 1.87 -21.19 20.08
C THR A 95 2.49 -22.08 21.16
N ASP A 96 3.60 -21.67 21.76
CA ASP A 96 4.43 -22.44 22.71
C ASP A 96 4.85 -23.82 22.18
N THR A 97 4.83 -24.00 20.86
CA THR A 97 5.21 -25.26 20.21
C THR A 97 6.72 -25.34 20.08
N SER A 98 7.30 -26.50 20.43
CA SER A 98 8.76 -26.69 20.34
C SER A 98 9.15 -27.99 19.64
N VAL A 99 10.24 -27.93 18.87
CA VAL A 99 10.82 -29.06 18.13
C VAL A 99 12.31 -29.18 18.50
N GLY A 100 12.75 -30.39 18.84
CA GLY A 100 14.15 -30.68 19.19
C GLY A 100 15.06 -30.92 18.00
N ASP A 101 14.52 -31.43 16.88
CA ASP A 101 15.28 -31.65 15.65
C ASP A 101 15.44 -30.34 14.86
N ILE A 102 16.49 -29.60 15.17
CA ILE A 102 16.79 -28.32 14.50
C ILE A 102 17.12 -28.51 13.03
N GLN A 103 17.82 -29.58 12.66
CA GLN A 103 18.30 -29.75 11.29
C GLN A 103 17.11 -29.86 10.34
N SER A 104 16.13 -30.69 10.69
CA SER A 104 14.88 -30.79 9.95
C SER A 104 14.17 -29.44 9.81
N VAL A 105 14.12 -28.63 10.87
CA VAL A 105 13.49 -27.31 10.83
C VAL A 105 14.24 -26.33 9.93
N LEU A 106 15.59 -26.34 9.97
CA LEU A 106 16.42 -25.49 9.11
C LEU A 106 16.35 -25.92 7.64
N ASP A 107 16.16 -27.21 7.38
CA ASP A 107 15.94 -27.79 6.05
C ASP A 107 14.51 -27.57 5.51
N GLY A 108 13.66 -26.85 6.26
CA GLY A 108 12.33 -26.44 5.81
C GLY A 108 11.17 -27.20 6.45
N GLY A 109 11.43 -28.12 7.39
CA GLY A 109 10.42 -28.82 8.19
C GLY A 109 9.71 -27.92 9.22
N ILE A 110 9.05 -26.85 8.75
CA ILE A 110 8.37 -25.85 9.60
C ILE A 110 6.86 -26.07 9.72
N ASP A 111 6.31 -27.09 9.04
CA ASP A 111 4.88 -27.41 9.04
C ASP A 111 4.27 -27.50 10.45
N PRO A 112 4.92 -28.14 11.46
CA PRO A 112 4.36 -28.20 12.81
C PRO A 112 4.07 -26.82 13.44
N PHE A 113 4.87 -25.80 13.10
CA PHE A 113 4.65 -24.44 13.60
C PHE A 113 3.56 -23.71 12.83
N ILE A 114 3.44 -23.97 11.52
CA ILE A 114 2.40 -23.39 10.67
C ILE A 114 1.04 -23.90 11.13
N ASP A 115 0.89 -25.22 11.25
CA ASP A 115 -0.35 -25.87 11.63
C ASP A 115 -0.80 -25.43 13.03
N ALA A 116 0.11 -25.42 14.00
CA ALA A 116 -0.18 -24.95 15.36
C ALA A 116 -0.69 -23.51 15.38
N TYR A 117 -0.09 -22.62 14.58
CA TYR A 117 -0.49 -21.22 14.51
C TYR A 117 -1.85 -21.04 13.84
N LEU A 118 -2.08 -21.72 12.72
CA LEU A 118 -3.37 -21.68 12.02
C LEU A 118 -4.50 -22.24 12.89
N HIS A 119 -4.27 -23.33 13.62
CA HIS A 119 -5.23 -23.88 14.59
C HIS A 119 -5.57 -22.88 15.70
N GLN A 120 -4.57 -22.20 16.27
CA GLN A 120 -4.79 -21.18 17.30
C GLN A 120 -5.56 -19.97 16.78
N GLN A 121 -5.31 -19.55 15.52
CA GLN A 121 -6.07 -18.45 14.90
C GLN A 121 -7.54 -18.83 14.63
N LEU A 122 -7.78 -20.06 14.18
CA LEU A 122 -9.12 -20.58 13.96
C LEU A 122 -9.92 -20.62 15.28
N THR A 123 -9.33 -21.14 16.36
CA THR A 123 -9.99 -21.19 17.67
C THR A 123 -10.26 -19.79 18.24
N ARG A 124 -9.35 -18.84 18.07
CA ARG A 124 -9.55 -17.45 18.48
C ARG A 124 -10.70 -16.77 17.71
N THR A 125 -10.85 -17.09 16.43
CA THR A 125 -11.92 -16.56 15.58
C THR A 125 -13.28 -17.14 15.97
N SER A 126 -13.35 -18.43 16.32
CA SER A 126 -14.60 -19.06 16.76
C SER A 126 -15.08 -18.61 18.15
N ALA A 127 -14.20 -18.00 18.95
CA ALA A 127 -14.50 -17.52 20.29
C ALA A 127 -14.90 -16.03 20.35
N SER A 128 -14.83 -15.31 19.21
CA SER A 128 -15.22 -13.91 19.05
C SER A 128 -16.49 -13.77 18.24
#